data_AF-A0A937TK86-F1
#
_entry.id   AF-A0A937TK86-F1
#
_cell.length_a   1.000
_cell.length_b   1.000
_cell.length_c   1.000
_cell.angle_alpha   90.00
_cell.angle_beta   90.00
_cell.angle_gamma   90.00
#
_symmetry.space_group_name_H-M   'P 1'
#
loop_
_entity.id
_entity.type
_entity.pdbx_description
1 polymer ?
#
loop_
_entity_poly.entity_id
_entity_poly.type
_entity_poly.pdbx_seq_one_letter_code
_entity_poly.pdbx_strand_id
1 'polypeptide(L)'
;MKGVLPDQAQLLSTVDRQKILNKIYKSEPELQDIGKFYITDDPMEEENWSKMLPKDKQKILKLNAKIKKSINLKKVIFELTNYKEKYQEVPTIYNYLTMAYHNANLPEKYYDSLIETVERFPGYLFGKISLSEYYLNNNEFFKIPRLLDNKFEITQHYPTGKEIFHISEVRGFYFITGRYFAQAGKIEKAYRSYFLLNDLDNNHETTEILGHEILKYELDIFKDGFNIRKRKK
;
A
#
# COMPACT_ATOMS: atom_id res chain seq x y z
N MET A 1 -27.66 -20.90 -0.71
CA MET A 1 -26.52 -21.15 -1.60
C MET A 1 -25.47 -20.08 -1.34
N LYS A 2 -24.30 -20.43 -0.79
CA LYS A 2 -23.15 -19.50 -0.75
C LYS A 2 -22.66 -19.40 -2.20
N GLY A 3 -22.97 -18.28 -2.86
CA GLY A 3 -22.56 -18.06 -4.24
C GLY A 3 -21.04 -18.11 -4.32
N VAL A 4 -20.51 -18.92 -5.22
CA VAL A 4 -19.09 -18.87 -5.60
C VAL A 4 -18.88 -17.47 -6.16
N LEU A 5 -18.07 -16.65 -5.48
CA LEU A 5 -17.64 -15.37 -6.02
C LEU A 5 -16.96 -15.67 -7.36
N PRO A 6 -17.36 -15.02 -8.47
CA PRO A 6 -16.71 -15.25 -9.74
C PRO A 6 -15.23 -14.86 -9.64
N ASP A 7 -14.37 -15.64 -10.30
CA ASP A 7 -12.93 -15.42 -10.35
C ASP A 7 -12.65 -14.00 -10.87
N GLN A 8 -12.13 -13.15 -9.98
CA GLN A 8 -11.78 -11.77 -10.27
C GLN A 8 -10.78 -11.69 -11.42
N ALA A 9 -9.82 -12.62 -11.50
CA ALA A 9 -8.80 -12.59 -12.54
C ALA A 9 -9.46 -12.84 -13.92
N GLN A 10 -10.36 -13.82 -13.99
CA GLN A 10 -11.13 -14.10 -15.20
C GLN A 10 -11.98 -12.89 -15.63
N LEU A 11 -12.73 -12.27 -14.72
CA LEU A 11 -13.56 -11.12 -15.07
C LEU A 11 -12.73 -9.90 -15.47
N LEU A 12 -11.66 -9.61 -14.73
CA LEU A 12 -10.79 -8.47 -15.02
C LEU A 12 -9.98 -8.66 -16.30
N SER A 13 -9.75 -9.91 -16.74
CA SER A 13 -9.15 -10.21 -18.05
C SER A 13 -10.02 -9.77 -19.24
N THR A 14 -11.34 -9.58 -19.03
CA THR A 14 -12.25 -9.10 -20.09
C THR A 14 -12.19 -7.59 -20.28
N VAL A 15 -11.53 -6.88 -19.37
CA VAL A 15 -11.40 -5.43 -19.41
C VAL A 15 -10.37 -5.05 -20.46
N ASP A 16 -10.76 -4.16 -21.37
CA ASP A 16 -9.86 -3.61 -22.39
C ASP A 16 -8.84 -2.67 -21.73
N ARG A 17 -7.68 -3.23 -21.38
CA ARG A 17 -6.55 -2.54 -20.76
C ARG A 17 -6.15 -1.30 -21.57
N GLN A 18 -5.99 -1.43 -22.89
CA GLN A 18 -5.50 -0.34 -23.73
C GLN A 18 -6.50 0.81 -23.78
N LYS A 19 -7.80 0.50 -23.85
CA LYS A 19 -8.85 1.51 -23.81
C LYS A 19 -8.86 2.28 -22.49
N ILE A 20 -8.70 1.60 -21.35
CA ILE A 20 -8.61 2.26 -20.04
C ILE A 20 -7.38 3.16 -19.98
N LEU A 21 -6.20 2.65 -20.34
CA LEU A 21 -4.96 3.42 -20.30
C LEU A 21 -5.03 4.64 -21.23
N ASN A 22 -5.55 4.48 -22.45
CA ASN A 22 -5.75 5.59 -23.39
C ASN A 22 -6.68 6.67 -22.82
N LYS A 23 -7.73 6.27 -22.10
CA LYS A 23 -8.64 7.22 -21.45
C LYS A 23 -7.92 8.04 -20.37
N ILE A 24 -7.11 7.37 -19.54
CA ILE A 24 -6.30 8.03 -18.49
C ILE A 24 -5.29 8.99 -19.12
N TYR A 25 -4.51 8.54 -20.11
CA TYR A 25 -3.47 9.38 -20.72
C TYR A 25 -4.03 10.55 -21.51
N LYS A 26 -5.26 10.44 -22.02
CA LYS A 26 -5.95 11.57 -22.63
C LYS A 26 -6.30 12.67 -21.61
N SER A 27 -6.65 12.30 -20.38
CA SER A 27 -6.99 13.26 -19.32
C SER A 27 -5.78 13.72 -18.50
N GLU A 28 -4.77 12.87 -18.38
CA GLU A 28 -3.57 13.07 -17.56
C GLU A 28 -2.33 12.62 -18.36
N PRO A 29 -1.91 13.42 -19.37
CA PRO A 29 -0.81 13.07 -20.26
C PRO A 29 0.52 12.82 -19.52
N GLU A 30 0.72 13.50 -18.40
CA GLU A 30 1.88 13.33 -17.53
C GLU A 30 2.05 11.89 -17.02
N LEU A 31 0.95 11.12 -16.90
CA LEU A 31 1.00 9.74 -16.45
C LEU A 31 1.53 8.76 -17.51
N GLN A 32 1.66 9.20 -18.77
CA GLN A 32 2.19 8.35 -19.85
C GLN A 32 3.67 8.00 -19.65
N ASP A 33 4.43 8.92 -19.07
CA ASP A 33 5.85 8.74 -18.76
C ASP A 33 6.11 8.27 -17.33
N ILE A 34 5.12 8.44 -16.44
CA ILE A 34 5.25 8.03 -15.04
C ILE A 34 5.02 6.52 -14.94
N GLY A 35 6.12 5.79 -14.74
CA GLY A 35 6.19 4.33 -14.87
C GLY A 35 7.52 3.82 -15.45
N LYS A 36 8.37 4.72 -15.98
CA LYS A 36 9.76 4.40 -16.35
C LYS A 36 10.62 4.29 -15.10
N PHE A 37 10.49 3.17 -14.41
CA PHE A 37 11.35 2.79 -13.31
C PHE A 37 11.64 1.30 -13.35
N TYR A 38 12.74 0.90 -12.74
CA TYR A 38 13.18 -0.46 -12.59
C TYR A 38 12.74 -1.00 -11.23
N ILE A 39 12.26 -2.24 -11.23
CA ILE A 39 11.88 -2.96 -10.02
C ILE A 39 12.99 -3.96 -9.73
N THR A 40 13.42 -4.02 -8.47
CA THR A 40 14.37 -5.02 -8.00
C THR A 40 13.83 -5.79 -6.80
N ASP A 41 14.23 -7.04 -6.69
CA ASP A 41 14.06 -7.87 -5.50
C ASP A 41 15.31 -7.83 -4.60
N ASP A 42 16.38 -7.17 -5.05
CA ASP A 42 17.61 -7.02 -4.29
C ASP A 42 17.37 -6.13 -3.06
N PRO A 43 17.91 -6.50 -1.89
CA PRO A 43 17.78 -5.69 -0.68
C PRO A 43 18.29 -4.26 -0.90
N MET A 44 17.40 -3.28 -0.77
CA MET A 44 17.76 -1.86 -0.76
C MET A 44 17.90 -1.40 0.69
N GLU A 45 19.13 -1.12 1.13
CA GLU A 45 19.35 -0.55 2.47
C GLU A 45 19.04 0.95 2.48
N GLU A 46 18.23 1.36 3.45
CA GLU A 46 18.00 2.77 3.76
C GLU A 46 19.25 3.39 4.41
N GLU A 47 19.47 4.69 4.20
CA GLU A 47 20.72 5.36 4.57
C GLU A 47 21.01 5.26 6.08
N ASN A 48 20.03 5.56 6.95
CA ASN A 48 20.23 5.51 8.39
C ASN A 48 20.28 4.08 8.92
N TRP A 49 19.55 3.15 8.31
CA TRP A 49 19.76 1.72 8.53
C TRP A 49 21.21 1.34 8.23
N SER A 50 21.78 1.77 7.10
CA SER A 50 23.14 1.38 6.68
C SER A 50 24.22 1.69 7.72
N LYS A 51 24.06 2.82 8.44
CA LYS A 51 24.98 3.34 9.48
C LYS A 51 24.92 2.58 10.82
N MET A 52 23.94 1.69 11.00
CA MET A 52 23.79 0.92 12.24
C MET A 52 24.87 -0.15 12.43
N LEU A 53 25.19 -0.46 13.70
CA LEU A 53 26.10 -1.55 14.02
C LEU A 53 25.56 -2.89 13.48
N PRO A 54 26.38 -3.71 12.79
CA PRO A 54 25.91 -4.98 12.21
C PRO A 54 25.24 -5.92 13.22
N LYS A 55 25.77 -5.97 14.45
CA LYS A 55 25.20 -6.77 15.54
C LYS A 55 23.77 -6.36 15.91
N ASP A 56 23.46 -5.07 15.82
CA ASP A 56 22.15 -4.53 16.15
C ASP A 56 21.17 -4.73 15.00
N LYS A 57 21.61 -4.53 13.74
CA LYS A 57 20.84 -4.92 12.54
C LYS A 57 20.38 -6.37 12.63
N GLN A 58 21.31 -7.30 12.90
CA GLN A 58 20.98 -8.73 13.00
C GLN A 58 19.97 -9.03 14.11
N LYS A 59 20.06 -8.37 15.27
CA LYS A 59 19.10 -8.54 16.36
C LYS A 59 17.73 -8.01 15.96
N ILE A 60 17.65 -6.82 15.36
CA ILE A 60 16.39 -6.23 14.90
C ILE A 60 15.74 -7.10 13.81
N LEU A 61 16.52 -7.65 12.87
CA LEU A 61 16.00 -8.58 11.86
C LEU A 61 15.43 -9.86 12.49
N LYS A 62 16.06 -10.40 13.55
CA LYS A 62 15.50 -11.52 14.34
C LYS A 62 14.21 -11.13 15.06
N LEU A 63 14.07 -9.89 15.52
CA LEU A 63 12.82 -9.38 16.10
C LEU A 63 11.73 -9.29 15.04
N ASN A 64 12.02 -8.77 13.84
CA ASN A 64 11.07 -8.74 12.72
C ASN A 64 10.56 -10.15 12.36
N ALA A 65 11.45 -11.15 12.32
CA ALA A 65 11.04 -12.53 12.10
C ALA A 65 10.04 -13.06 13.15
N LYS A 66 10.12 -12.58 14.41
CA LYS A 66 9.15 -12.91 15.45
C LYS A 66 7.83 -12.14 15.29
N ILE A 67 7.87 -10.89 14.83
CA ILE A 67 6.67 -10.09 14.52
C ILE A 67 5.83 -10.81 13.46
N LYS A 68 6.44 -11.25 12.36
CA LYS A 68 5.78 -11.98 11.27
C LYS A 68 5.08 -13.28 11.72
N LYS A 69 5.56 -13.88 12.82
CA LYS A 69 5.01 -15.10 13.41
C LYS A 69 4.15 -14.84 14.65
N SER A 70 3.97 -13.57 15.04
CA SER A 70 3.28 -13.14 16.25
C SER A 70 3.82 -13.80 17.55
N ILE A 71 5.14 -14.01 17.63
CA ILE A 71 5.80 -14.69 18.75
C ILE A 71 6.32 -13.69 19.78
N ASN A 72 5.97 -13.87 21.06
CA ASN A 72 6.50 -13.11 22.20
C ASN A 72 6.44 -11.58 22.01
N LEU A 73 5.33 -11.08 21.45
CA LEU A 73 5.20 -9.68 21.03
C LEU A 73 5.49 -8.66 22.12
N LYS A 74 5.11 -8.93 23.38
CA LYS A 74 5.46 -8.05 24.52
C LYS A 74 6.97 -7.83 24.66
N LYS A 75 7.77 -8.91 24.56
CA LYS A 75 9.24 -8.83 24.61
C LYS A 75 9.80 -8.14 23.37
N VAL A 76 9.24 -8.44 22.19
CA VAL A 76 9.65 -7.80 20.94
C VAL A 76 9.43 -6.29 20.98
N ILE A 77 8.25 -5.84 21.44
CA ILE A 77 7.92 -4.42 21.63
C ILE A 77 8.91 -3.76 22.58
N PHE A 78 9.22 -4.40 23.73
CA PHE A 78 10.20 -3.88 24.67
C PHE A 78 11.58 -3.69 24.03
N GLU A 79 12.10 -4.71 23.35
CA GLU A 79 13.41 -4.64 22.69
C GLU A 79 13.44 -3.61 21.55
N LEU A 80 12.39 -3.52 20.73
CA LEU A 80 12.29 -2.52 19.66
C LEU A 80 12.17 -1.10 20.21
N THR A 81 11.52 -0.91 21.36
CA THR A 81 11.46 0.40 22.04
C THR A 81 12.86 0.85 22.46
N ASN A 82 13.66 -0.03 23.05
CA ASN A 82 15.06 0.27 23.39
C ASN A 82 15.91 0.59 22.13
N TYR A 83 15.64 -0.09 21.01
CA TYR A 83 16.31 0.21 19.75
C TYR A 83 15.87 1.54 19.15
N LYS A 84 14.58 1.90 19.28
CA LYS A 84 14.06 3.20 18.87
C LYS A 84 14.74 4.33 19.64
N GLU A 85 14.93 4.18 20.96
CA GLU A 85 15.66 5.15 21.79
C GLU A 85 17.12 5.32 21.38
N LYS A 86 17.77 4.21 21.00
CA LYS A 86 19.17 4.18 20.59
C LYS A 86 19.39 4.71 19.15
N TYR A 87 18.47 4.41 18.25
CA TYR A 87 18.56 4.68 16.81
C TYR A 87 17.34 5.47 16.34
N GLN A 88 17.24 6.68 16.85
CA GLN A 88 16.06 7.52 16.72
C GLN A 88 15.76 7.94 15.27
N GLU A 89 16.76 7.96 14.40
CA GLU A 89 16.65 8.40 13.01
C GLU A 89 16.49 7.24 12.01
N VAL A 90 16.13 6.04 12.46
CA VAL A 90 15.98 4.85 11.61
C VAL A 90 14.51 4.49 11.43
N PRO A 91 13.86 4.86 10.31
CA PRO A 91 12.42 4.67 10.10
C PRO A 91 11.98 3.20 10.19
N THR A 92 12.83 2.27 9.75
CA THR A 92 12.57 0.83 9.78
C THR A 92 12.26 0.31 11.19
N ILE A 93 12.87 0.88 12.23
CA ILE A 93 12.60 0.48 13.61
C ILE A 93 11.18 0.88 14.02
N TYR A 94 10.74 2.08 13.64
CA TYR A 94 9.38 2.56 13.88
C TYR A 94 8.36 1.73 13.12
N ASN A 95 8.66 1.37 11.87
CA ASN A 95 7.81 0.48 11.08
C ASN A 95 7.64 -0.89 11.76
N TYR A 96 8.73 -1.51 12.21
CA TYR A 96 8.65 -2.79 12.92
C TYR A 96 7.93 -2.69 14.26
N LEU A 97 8.12 -1.60 15.01
CA LEU A 97 7.40 -1.36 16.26
C LEU A 97 5.89 -1.17 16.01
N THR A 98 5.53 -0.44 14.96
CA THR A 98 4.15 -0.25 14.50
C THR A 98 3.50 -1.59 14.17
N MET A 99 4.16 -2.45 13.39
CA MET A 99 3.69 -3.80 13.08
C MET A 99 3.57 -4.69 14.32
N ALA A 100 4.49 -4.54 15.28
CA ALA A 100 4.40 -5.27 16.55
C ALA A 100 3.18 -4.84 17.38
N TYR A 101 2.84 -3.55 17.42
CA TYR A 101 1.62 -3.06 18.07
C TYR A 101 0.35 -3.56 17.38
N HIS A 102 0.34 -3.54 16.05
CA HIS A 102 -0.76 -4.11 15.26
C HIS A 102 -1.00 -5.58 15.61
N ASN A 103 0.03 -6.42 15.51
CA ASN A 103 -0.07 -7.85 15.76
C ASN A 103 -0.35 -8.18 17.24
N ALA A 104 -0.05 -7.26 18.17
CA ALA A 104 -0.34 -7.40 19.58
C ALA A 104 -1.77 -6.94 19.96
N ASN A 105 -2.58 -6.52 18.98
CA ASN A 105 -3.92 -5.96 19.19
C ASN A 105 -3.91 -4.74 20.14
N LEU A 106 -2.96 -3.82 19.94
CA LEU A 106 -2.84 -2.57 20.69
C LEU A 106 -3.22 -1.38 19.79
N PRO A 107 -4.52 -1.12 19.56
CA PRO A 107 -4.99 -0.22 18.50
C PRO A 107 -4.55 1.23 18.69
N GLU A 108 -4.59 1.76 19.92
CA GLU A 108 -4.13 3.13 20.23
C GLU A 108 -2.64 3.28 19.90
N LYS A 109 -1.80 2.38 20.42
CA LYS A 109 -0.36 2.41 20.15
C LYS A 109 -0.02 2.19 18.67
N TYR A 110 -0.80 1.36 17.99
CA TYR A 110 -0.66 1.16 16.55
C TYR A 110 -0.90 2.49 15.80
N TYR A 111 -2.02 3.16 16.11
CA TYR A 111 -2.35 4.43 15.48
C TYR A 111 -1.34 5.54 15.81
N ASP A 112 -0.99 5.72 17.09
CA ASP A 112 -0.01 6.73 17.51
C ASP A 112 1.34 6.50 16.83
N SER A 113 1.78 5.24 16.71
CA SER A 113 3.04 4.89 16.04
C SER A 113 3.00 5.15 14.53
N LEU A 114 1.85 5.01 13.87
CA LEU A 114 1.70 5.38 12.46
C LEU A 114 1.87 6.89 12.27
N ILE A 115 1.20 7.69 13.11
CA ILE A 115 1.27 9.15 13.08
C ILE A 115 2.71 9.60 13.34
N GLU A 116 3.33 9.11 14.42
CA GLU A 116 4.72 9.43 14.77
C GLU A 116 5.69 9.11 13.63
N THR A 117 5.52 7.95 12.98
CA THR A 117 6.39 7.54 11.86
C THR A 117 6.30 8.52 10.69
N VAL A 118 5.09 8.94 10.32
CA VAL A 118 4.88 9.86 9.19
C VAL A 118 5.37 11.27 9.52
N GLU A 119 5.11 11.75 10.74
CA GLU A 119 5.54 13.08 11.19
C GLU A 119 7.06 13.19 11.30
N ARG A 120 7.70 12.15 11.83
CA ARG A 120 9.16 12.12 12.00
C ARG A 120 9.90 11.86 10.69
N PHE A 121 9.34 11.05 9.80
CA PHE A 121 9.97 10.64 8.55
C PHE A 121 9.06 10.91 7.35
N PRO A 122 8.85 12.18 6.97
CA PRO A 122 7.92 12.54 5.89
C PRO A 122 8.32 12.01 4.50
N GLY A 123 9.59 11.62 4.32
CA GLY A 123 10.09 10.95 3.11
C GLY A 123 10.00 9.42 3.13
N TYR A 124 9.61 8.81 4.25
CA TYR A 124 9.57 7.35 4.39
C TYR A 124 8.25 6.80 3.85
N LEU A 125 8.27 6.32 2.60
CA LEU A 125 7.06 5.91 1.89
C LEU A 125 6.27 4.79 2.59
N PHE A 126 6.94 3.81 3.20
CA PHE A 126 6.27 2.76 3.96
C PHE A 126 5.43 3.31 5.13
N GLY A 127 5.86 4.40 5.78
CA GLY A 127 5.06 5.06 6.81
C GLY A 127 3.73 5.60 6.24
N LYS A 128 3.80 6.27 5.08
CA LYS A 128 2.61 6.78 4.37
C LYS A 128 1.71 5.64 3.88
N ILE A 129 2.28 4.55 3.38
CA ILE A 129 1.54 3.34 2.95
C ILE A 129 0.76 2.76 4.14
N SER A 130 1.42 2.51 5.28
CA SER A 130 0.78 1.93 6.46
C SER A 130 -0.33 2.82 7.04
N LEU A 131 -0.12 4.14 7.09
CA LEU A 131 -1.15 5.07 7.58
C LEU A 131 -2.33 5.18 6.59
N SER A 132 -2.06 5.11 5.29
CA SER A 132 -3.11 5.08 4.27
C SER A 132 -3.93 3.79 4.37
N GLU A 133 -3.30 2.65 4.64
CA GLU A 133 -3.99 1.38 4.88
C GLU A 133 -4.91 1.46 6.10
N TYR A 134 -4.43 2.06 7.18
CA TYR A 134 -5.27 2.36 8.34
C TYR A 134 -6.50 3.19 7.94
N TYR A 135 -6.31 4.26 7.16
CA TYR A 135 -7.43 5.09 6.71
C TYR A 135 -8.42 4.34 5.81
N LEU A 136 -7.94 3.51 4.89
CA LEU A 136 -8.81 2.67 4.05
C LEU A 136 -9.67 1.71 4.89
N ASN A 137 -9.05 1.07 5.88
CA ASN A 137 -9.72 0.06 6.70
C ASN A 137 -10.69 0.68 7.72
N ASN A 138 -10.56 1.97 8.02
CA ASN A 138 -11.43 2.71 8.94
C ASN A 138 -12.42 3.66 8.22
N ASN A 139 -12.59 3.54 6.90
CA ASN A 139 -13.43 4.42 6.08
C ASN A 139 -13.04 5.91 6.15
N GLU A 140 -11.77 6.20 6.43
CA GLU A 140 -11.20 7.55 6.49
C GLU A 140 -10.38 7.90 5.22
N PHE A 141 -10.65 7.22 4.10
CA PHE A 141 -9.86 7.32 2.87
C PHE A 141 -9.75 8.75 2.30
N PHE A 142 -10.67 9.65 2.68
CA PHE A 142 -10.60 11.08 2.35
C PHE A 142 -9.34 11.80 2.90
N LYS A 143 -8.64 11.21 3.88
CA LYS A 143 -7.37 11.74 4.43
C LYS A 143 -6.16 11.42 3.54
N ILE A 144 -6.25 10.41 2.69
CA ILE A 144 -5.12 9.89 1.88
C ILE A 144 -4.56 10.94 0.91
N PRO A 145 -5.36 11.76 0.19
CA PRO A 145 -4.81 12.78 -0.71
C PRO A 145 -3.89 13.76 0.01
N ARG A 146 -4.24 14.19 1.23
CA ARG A 146 -3.40 15.07 2.03
C ARG A 146 -2.13 14.36 2.50
N LEU A 147 -2.25 13.11 2.98
CA LEU A 147 -1.12 12.31 3.44
C LEU A 147 -0.07 12.05 2.33
N LEU A 148 -0.54 11.86 1.10
CA LEU A 148 0.31 11.63 -0.05
C LEU A 148 0.68 12.91 -0.81
N ASP A 149 0.36 14.10 -0.29
CA ASP A 149 0.60 15.39 -0.97
C ASP A 149 0.00 15.45 -2.39
N ASN A 150 -1.14 14.79 -2.60
CA ASN A 150 -1.78 14.54 -3.90
C ASN A 150 -0.87 13.84 -4.94
N LYS A 151 0.17 13.14 -4.50
CA LYS A 151 1.09 12.36 -5.34
C LYS A 151 0.67 10.90 -5.36
N PHE A 152 0.15 10.46 -6.50
CA PHE A 152 -0.36 9.10 -6.68
C PHE A 152 0.53 8.21 -7.55
N GLU A 153 1.77 8.64 -7.77
CA GLU A 153 2.80 7.87 -8.44
C GLU A 153 4.04 7.72 -7.56
N ILE A 154 4.62 6.52 -7.53
CA ILE A 154 5.71 6.21 -6.59
C ILE A 154 6.93 7.13 -6.80
N THR A 155 7.24 7.46 -8.05
CA THR A 155 8.39 8.30 -8.42
C THR A 155 8.29 9.73 -7.88
N GLN A 156 7.07 10.23 -7.61
CA GLN A 156 6.84 11.58 -7.08
C GLN A 156 7.23 11.72 -5.59
N HIS A 157 7.43 10.61 -4.89
CA HIS A 157 7.78 10.56 -3.47
C HIS A 157 9.29 10.56 -3.21
N TYR A 158 10.12 10.56 -4.25
CA TYR A 158 11.57 10.53 -4.13
C TYR A 158 12.22 11.70 -4.89
N PRO A 159 13.47 12.05 -4.56
CA PRO A 159 14.24 13.02 -5.36
C PRO A 159 14.31 12.62 -6.83
N THR A 160 14.39 13.62 -7.70
CA THR A 160 14.56 13.42 -9.15
C THR A 160 15.77 12.53 -9.43
N GLY A 161 15.61 11.53 -10.31
CA GLY A 161 16.67 10.59 -10.70
C GLY A 161 16.68 9.27 -9.93
N LYS A 162 15.81 9.06 -8.93
CA LYS A 162 15.59 7.71 -8.40
C LYS A 162 14.75 6.90 -9.38
N GLU A 163 15.39 5.91 -10.01
CA GLU A 163 14.77 5.06 -11.02
C GLU A 163 14.62 3.60 -10.58
N ILE A 164 15.22 3.18 -9.47
CA ILE A 164 15.15 1.80 -8.98
C ILE A 164 14.35 1.76 -7.67
N PHE A 165 13.35 0.88 -7.61
CA PHE A 165 12.50 0.67 -6.45
C PHE A 165 12.44 -0.81 -6.08
N HIS A 166 12.37 -1.09 -4.78
CA HIS A 166 12.20 -2.46 -4.33
C HIS A 166 10.76 -2.93 -4.62
N ILE A 167 10.58 -4.20 -4.98
CA ILE A 167 9.28 -4.78 -5.32
C ILE A 167 8.21 -4.52 -4.25
N SER A 168 8.57 -4.59 -2.97
CA SER A 168 7.64 -4.37 -1.85
C SER A 168 7.19 -2.91 -1.75
N GLU A 169 8.01 -1.94 -2.13
CA GLU A 169 7.62 -0.52 -2.15
C GLU A 169 6.59 -0.29 -3.26
N VAL A 170 6.88 -0.79 -4.47
CA VAL A 170 5.99 -0.70 -5.64
C VAL A 170 4.66 -1.36 -5.34
N ARG A 171 4.69 -2.61 -4.88
CA ARG A 171 3.49 -3.39 -4.55
C ARG A 171 2.65 -2.70 -3.48
N GLY A 172 3.27 -2.28 -2.36
CA GLY A 172 2.56 -1.62 -1.28
C GLY A 172 1.93 -0.29 -1.71
N PHE A 173 2.65 0.50 -2.50
CA PHE A 173 2.17 1.78 -2.99
C PHE A 173 0.95 1.64 -3.92
N TYR A 174 1.07 0.83 -4.97
CA TYR A 174 -0.01 0.67 -5.95
C TYR A 174 -1.20 -0.13 -5.41
N PHE A 175 -0.99 -1.00 -4.42
CA PHE A 175 -2.08 -1.60 -3.67
C PHE A 175 -2.92 -0.52 -2.97
N ILE A 176 -2.29 0.35 -2.19
CA ILE A 176 -3.00 1.39 -1.43
C ILE A 176 -3.65 2.43 -2.33
N THR A 177 -2.95 2.94 -3.35
CA THR A 177 -3.54 3.93 -4.25
C THR A 177 -4.66 3.34 -5.09
N GLY A 178 -4.55 2.08 -5.52
CA GLY A 178 -5.61 1.35 -6.21
C GLY A 178 -6.88 1.24 -5.36
N ARG A 179 -6.75 0.81 -4.11
CA ARG A 179 -7.87 0.73 -3.16
C ARG A 179 -8.50 2.10 -2.90
N TYR A 180 -7.69 3.13 -2.69
CA TYR A 180 -8.17 4.51 -2.56
C TYR A 180 -9.00 4.95 -3.78
N PHE A 181 -8.50 4.70 -5.00
CA PHE A 181 -9.21 5.09 -6.21
C PHE A 181 -10.52 4.33 -6.40
N ALA A 182 -10.57 3.04 -6.03
CA ALA A 182 -11.81 2.27 -6.03
C ALA A 182 -12.85 2.88 -5.07
N GLN A 183 -12.45 3.18 -3.82
CA GLN A 183 -13.34 3.80 -2.84
C GLN A 183 -13.76 5.23 -3.22
N ALA A 184 -12.89 5.98 -3.89
CA ALA A 184 -13.16 7.33 -4.37
C ALA A 184 -13.96 7.37 -5.68
N GLY A 185 -14.35 6.22 -6.25
CA GLY A 185 -15.08 6.11 -7.51
C GLY A 185 -14.28 6.49 -8.76
N LYS A 186 -12.95 6.56 -8.65
CA LYS A 186 -12.01 6.85 -9.75
C LYS A 186 -11.53 5.54 -10.39
N ILE A 187 -12.47 4.75 -10.88
CA ILE A 187 -12.25 3.33 -11.16
C ILE A 187 -11.17 3.07 -12.21
N GLU A 188 -11.02 3.93 -13.22
CA GLU A 188 -9.96 3.80 -14.22
C GLU A 188 -8.56 3.82 -13.59
N LYS A 189 -8.36 4.64 -12.56
CA LYS A 189 -7.08 4.71 -11.84
C LYS A 189 -6.85 3.49 -10.94
N ALA A 190 -7.93 2.92 -10.39
CA ALA A 190 -7.86 1.65 -9.68
C ALA A 190 -7.43 0.53 -10.63
N TYR A 191 -8.01 0.47 -11.84
CA TYR A 191 -7.61 -0.47 -12.90
C TYR A 191 -6.14 -0.33 -13.29
N ARG A 192 -5.63 0.91 -13.48
CA ARG A 192 -4.20 1.11 -13.77
C ARG A 192 -3.31 0.52 -12.68
N SER A 193 -3.68 0.72 -11.42
CA SER A 193 -2.96 0.14 -10.27
C SER A 193 -3.03 -1.39 -10.28
N TYR A 194 -4.20 -1.96 -10.55
CA TYR A 194 -4.39 -3.41 -10.70
C TYR A 194 -3.55 -3.99 -11.83
N PHE A 195 -3.52 -3.36 -13.01
CA PHE A 195 -2.70 -3.84 -14.13
C PHE A 195 -1.22 -3.89 -13.77
N LEU A 196 -0.71 -2.88 -13.05
CA LEU A 196 0.66 -2.87 -12.59
C LEU A 196 0.93 -4.01 -11.59
N LEU A 197 0.05 -4.21 -10.60
CA LEU A 197 0.20 -5.31 -9.65
C LEU A 197 0.09 -6.69 -10.31
N ASN A 198 -0.79 -6.83 -11.29
CA ASN A 198 -0.98 -8.06 -12.05
C ASN A 198 0.25 -8.38 -12.93
N ASP A 199 0.84 -7.37 -13.56
CA ASP A 199 2.09 -7.54 -14.32
C ASP A 199 3.27 -7.88 -13.40
N LEU A 200 3.23 -7.41 -12.14
CA LEU A 200 4.27 -7.66 -11.14
C LEU A 200 4.18 -9.09 -10.57
N ASP A 201 3.00 -9.47 -10.09
CA ASP A 201 2.69 -10.79 -9.55
C ASP A 201 1.17 -10.97 -9.50
N ASN A 202 0.62 -11.73 -10.45
CA ASN A 202 -0.82 -11.94 -10.58
C ASN A 202 -1.42 -12.82 -9.47
N ASN A 203 -0.60 -13.63 -8.78
CA ASN A 203 -1.06 -14.55 -7.73
C ASN A 203 -0.82 -13.98 -6.32
N HIS A 204 -0.33 -12.74 -6.23
CA HIS A 204 -0.11 -12.11 -4.94
C HIS A 204 -1.44 -11.67 -4.30
N GLU A 205 -1.56 -11.85 -2.99
CA GLU A 205 -2.76 -11.52 -2.20
C GLU A 205 -3.23 -10.06 -2.42
N THR A 206 -2.31 -9.10 -2.49
CA THR A 206 -2.65 -7.68 -2.76
C THR A 206 -3.30 -7.47 -4.13
N THR A 207 -2.89 -8.24 -5.15
CA THR A 207 -3.46 -8.17 -6.50
C THR A 207 -4.91 -8.69 -6.47
N GLU A 208 -5.11 -9.84 -5.81
CA GLU A 208 -6.43 -10.44 -5.61
C GLU A 208 -7.37 -9.51 -4.83
N ILE A 209 -6.94 -8.97 -3.69
CA ILE A 209 -7.74 -8.05 -2.87
C ILE A 209 -8.17 -6.83 -3.68
N LEU A 210 -7.23 -6.19 -4.40
CA LEU A 210 -7.58 -5.03 -5.23
C LEU A 210 -8.57 -5.40 -6.35
N GLY A 211 -8.38 -6.57 -6.98
CA GLY A 211 -9.31 -7.08 -7.98
C GLY A 211 -10.72 -7.27 -7.44
N HIS A 212 -10.86 -7.79 -6.22
CA HIS A 212 -12.15 -7.91 -5.54
C HIS A 212 -12.79 -6.56 -5.22
N GLU A 213 -12.00 -5.56 -4.79
CA GLU A 213 -12.53 -4.22 -4.53
C GLU A 213 -13.05 -3.54 -5.80
N ILE A 214 -12.33 -3.67 -6.91
CA ILE A 214 -12.76 -3.18 -8.23
C ILE A 214 -14.04 -3.90 -8.67
N LEU A 215 -14.08 -5.23 -8.57
CA LEU A 215 -15.26 -6.01 -8.93
C LEU A 215 -16.49 -5.63 -8.10
N LYS A 216 -16.30 -5.43 -6.79
CA LYS A 216 -17.37 -4.98 -5.89
C LYS A 216 -17.94 -3.63 -6.35
N TYR A 217 -17.07 -2.68 -6.68
CA TYR A 217 -17.49 -1.36 -7.18
C TYR A 217 -18.33 -1.47 -8.47
N GLU A 218 -17.86 -2.23 -9.45
CA GLU A 218 -18.58 -2.44 -10.72
C GLU A 218 -19.96 -3.10 -10.51
N LEU A 219 -20.04 -4.08 -9.61
CA LEU A 219 -21.30 -4.74 -9.25
C LEU A 219 -22.27 -3.79 -8.56
N ASP A 220 -21.80 -2.90 -7.70
CA ASP A 220 -22.63 -1.94 -6.99
C ASP A 220 -23.19 -0.88 -7.96
N ILE A 221 -22.39 -0.38 -8.91
CA ILE A 221 -22.89 0.49 -10.00
C ILE A 221 -23.98 -0.23 -10.81
N PHE A 222 -23.76 -1.49 -11.17
CA PHE A 222 -24.72 -2.25 -11.97
C PHE A 222 -26.06 -2.42 -11.23
N LYS A 223 -26.02 -2.74 -9.93
CA LYS A 223 -27.22 -2.85 -9.09
C LYS A 223 -27.97 -1.53 -9.01
N ASP A 224 -27.27 -0.43 -8.80
CA ASP A 224 -27.89 0.90 -8.70
C ASP A 224 -28.55 1.32 -10.02
N GLY A 225 -27.88 1.08 -11.15
CA GLY A 225 -28.44 1.30 -12.48
C GLY A 225 -29.70 0.46 -12.74
N PHE A 226 -29.73 -0.80 -12.28
CA PHE A 226 -30.89 -1.68 -12.40
C PHE A 226 -32.08 -1.20 -11.53
N ASN A 227 -31.81 -0.77 -10.30
CA ASN A 227 -32.82 -0.25 -9.38
C ASN A 227 -33.46 1.05 -9.88
N ILE A 228 -32.67 1.94 -10.48
CA ILE A 228 -33.18 3.18 -11.11
C ILE A 228 -34.11 2.85 -12.28
N ARG A 229 -33.78 1.86 -13.11
CA ARG A 229 -34.62 1.44 -14.24
C ARG A 229 -35.94 0.79 -13.81
N LYS A 230 -35.96 0.08 -12.67
CA LYS A 230 -37.19 -0.49 -12.10
C LYS A 230 -38.14 0.56 -11.50
N ARG A 231 -37.62 1.64 -10.92
CA ARG A 231 -38.44 2.72 -10.35
C ARG A 231 -39.06 3.65 -11.40
N LYS A 232 -38.58 3.60 -12.64
CA LYS A 232 -39.08 4.39 -13.78
C LYS A 232 -40.07 3.62 -14.67
N LYS A 233 -40.43 2.39 -14.31
CA LYS A 233 -41.48 1.58 -14.93
C LYS A 233 -42.63 1.44 -13.94
#